data_AF-A0A557R2T1-F1
#
_entry.id   AF-A0A557R2T1-F1
#
_cell.length_a   1.000
_cell.length_b   1.000
_cell.length_c   1.000
_cell.angle_alpha   90.00
_cell.angle_beta   90.00
_cell.angle_gamma   90.00
#
_symmetry.space_group_name_H-M   'P 1'
#
loop_
_entity.id
_entity.type
_entity.pdbx_description
1 polymer ?
#
loop_
_entity_poly.entity_id
_entity_poly.type
_entity_poly.pdbx_seq_one_letter_code
_entity_poly.pdbx_strand_id
1 'polypeptide(L)'
;MIAALVRAIRWMQLSRTNIETAARWAMADGAKLTGRPTRASVAQAVDITRAELLDVPAIPMIPASAHGMHGLRGKLTLLQRLGKVPNTINSDQIERAFSYTGLHDVLTDPAKYRLNNFDYDR
;
A
#
# COMPACT_ATOMS: atom_id res chain seq x y z
N MET A 1 12.58 0.03 6.22
CA MET A 1 11.59 0.59 5.26
C MET A 1 10.16 0.59 5.80
N ILE A 2 9.62 -0.51 6.31
CA ILE A 2 8.18 -0.60 6.65
C ILE A 2 7.75 0.33 7.78
N ALA A 3 8.56 0.48 8.84
CA ALA A 3 8.30 1.50 9.86
C ALA A 3 8.26 2.93 9.31
N ALA A 4 9.02 3.25 8.26
CA ALA A 4 8.97 4.57 7.63
C ALA A 4 7.70 4.75 6.80
N LEU A 5 7.25 3.71 6.08
CA LEU A 5 5.99 3.73 5.34
C LEU A 5 4.79 3.89 6.28
N VAL A 6 4.74 3.11 7.36
CA VAL A 6 3.67 3.20 8.36
C VAL A 6 3.64 4.59 9.01
N ARG A 7 4.82 5.17 9.32
CA ARG A 7 4.92 6.55 9.82
C ARG A 7 4.39 7.57 8.82
N ALA A 8 4.75 7.46 7.55
CA ALA A 8 4.27 8.38 6.51
C ALA A 8 2.74 8.31 6.38
N ILE A 9 2.17 7.11 6.39
CA ILE A 9 0.71 6.90 6.36
C ILE A 9 0.03 7.56 7.56
N ARG A 10 0.52 7.27 8.79
CA ARG A 10 -0.03 7.88 10.01
C ARG A 10 0.08 9.40 9.98
N TRP A 11 1.22 9.94 9.56
CA TRP A 11 1.43 11.37 9.44
C TRP A 11 0.44 12.02 8.48
N MET A 12 0.22 11.42 7.30
CA MET A 12 -0.77 11.91 6.32
C MET A 12 -2.22 11.87 6.86
N GLN A 13 -2.54 10.89 7.72
CA GLN A 13 -3.87 10.77 8.34
C GLN A 13 -4.14 11.83 9.41
N LEU A 14 -3.10 12.38 10.06
CA LEU A 14 -3.28 13.35 11.15
C LEU A 14 -3.86 14.70 10.72
N SER A 15 -3.62 15.11 9.47
CA SER A 15 -3.96 16.45 9.00
C SER A 15 -4.07 16.51 7.49
N ARG A 16 -5.04 17.30 7.02
CA ARG A 16 -5.18 17.61 5.59
C ARG A 16 -3.90 18.27 5.03
N THR A 17 -3.25 19.13 5.80
CA THR A 17 -2.01 19.80 5.38
C THR A 17 -0.88 18.81 5.16
N ASN A 18 -0.83 17.72 5.94
CA ASN A 18 0.21 16.69 5.82
C ASN A 18 0.09 15.91 4.51
N ILE A 19 -1.12 15.41 4.20
CA ILE A 19 -1.35 14.71 2.93
C ILE A 19 -1.17 15.63 1.71
N GLU A 20 -1.56 16.90 1.81
CA GLU A 20 -1.27 17.88 0.75
C GLU A 20 0.23 18.11 0.56
N THR A 21 1.00 18.13 1.65
CA THR A 21 2.47 18.25 1.59
C THR A 21 3.10 17.03 0.94
N ALA A 22 2.68 15.82 1.33
CA ALA A 22 3.12 14.58 0.68
C ALA A 22 2.76 14.56 -0.82
N ALA A 23 1.55 15.00 -1.17
CA ALA A 23 1.13 15.09 -2.57
C ALA A 23 2.02 16.05 -3.37
N ARG A 24 2.34 17.24 -2.83
CA ARG A 24 3.26 18.19 -3.49
C ARG A 24 4.64 17.58 -3.71
N TRP A 25 5.20 16.90 -2.71
CA TRP A 25 6.49 16.20 -2.85
C TRP A 25 6.45 15.13 -3.94
N ALA A 26 5.43 14.26 -3.91
CA ALA A 26 5.28 13.20 -4.90
C ALA A 26 5.10 13.73 -6.32
N MET A 27 4.34 14.82 -6.50
CA MET A 27 4.16 15.48 -7.80
C MET A 27 5.46 16.12 -8.29
N ALA A 28 6.22 16.77 -7.41
CA ALA A 28 7.50 17.39 -7.76
C ALA A 28 8.55 16.35 -8.17
N ASP A 29 8.66 15.25 -7.42
CA ASP A 29 9.60 14.18 -7.75
C ASP A 29 9.16 13.38 -8.97
N GLY A 30 7.86 13.17 -9.15
CA GLY A 30 7.30 12.60 -10.38
C GLY A 30 7.61 13.46 -11.62
N ALA A 31 7.58 14.79 -11.48
CA ALA A 31 7.95 15.69 -12.56
C ALA A 31 9.45 15.62 -12.90
N LYS A 32 10.32 15.56 -11.88
CA LYS A 32 11.77 15.35 -12.08
C LYS A 32 12.05 14.01 -12.76
N LEU A 33 11.35 12.96 -12.33
CA LEU A 33 11.54 11.60 -12.84
C LEU A 33 11.08 11.44 -14.30
N THR A 34 9.95 12.04 -14.65
CA THR A 34 9.33 11.87 -15.98
C THR A 34 9.67 12.99 -16.96
N GLY A 35 10.30 14.08 -16.48
CA GLY A 35 10.56 15.30 -17.25
C GLY A 35 9.29 16.09 -17.61
N ARG A 36 8.12 15.74 -17.04
CA ARG A 36 6.84 16.39 -17.33
C ARG A 36 6.05 16.63 -16.06
N PRO A 37 5.46 17.82 -15.86
CA PRO A 37 4.60 18.06 -14.71
C PRO A 37 3.36 17.16 -14.79
N THR A 38 2.87 16.73 -13.64
CA THR A 38 1.60 16.00 -13.59
C THR A 38 0.44 16.93 -13.98
N ARG A 39 -0.60 16.36 -14.59
CA ARG A 39 -1.82 17.09 -14.96
C ARG A 39 -2.83 17.17 -13.82
N ALA A 40 -2.68 16.34 -12.80
CA ALA A 40 -3.56 16.33 -11.63
C ALA A 40 -3.32 17.57 -10.75
N SER A 41 -4.37 18.05 -10.10
CA SER A 41 -4.24 19.03 -9.01
C SER A 41 -3.79 18.34 -7.72
N VAL A 42 -3.28 19.13 -6.75
CA VAL A 42 -2.96 18.61 -5.41
C VAL A 42 -4.20 17.99 -4.75
N ALA A 43 -5.38 18.60 -4.93
CA ALA A 43 -6.63 18.07 -4.41
C ALA A 43 -6.96 16.69 -5.01
N GLN A 44 -6.84 16.52 -6.32
CA GLN A 44 -7.04 15.23 -6.98
C GLN A 44 -6.04 14.17 -6.49
N ALA A 45 -4.78 14.54 -6.30
CA ALA A 45 -3.77 13.63 -5.76
C ALA A 45 -4.09 13.19 -4.31
N VAL A 46 -4.59 14.13 -3.49
CA VAL A 46 -5.06 13.86 -2.12
C VAL A 46 -6.26 12.91 -2.13
N ASP A 47 -7.25 13.17 -3.00
CA ASP A 47 -8.46 12.33 -3.11
C ASP A 47 -8.11 10.90 -3.53
N ILE A 48 -7.23 10.73 -4.52
CA ILE A 48 -6.71 9.42 -4.94
C ILE A 48 -5.99 8.73 -3.78
N THR A 49 -5.10 9.45 -3.08
CA THR A 49 -4.32 8.88 -1.97
C THR A 49 -5.22 8.42 -0.82
N ARG A 50 -6.30 9.16 -0.54
CA ARG A 50 -7.30 8.75 0.44
C ARG A 50 -8.03 7.49 0.01
N ALA A 51 -8.59 7.49 -1.19
CA ALA A 51 -9.38 6.38 -1.71
C ALA A 51 -8.56 5.07 -1.84
N GLU A 52 -7.30 5.17 -2.26
CA GLU A 52 -6.48 4.02 -2.65
C GLU A 52 -5.45 3.59 -1.60
N LEU A 53 -5.21 4.39 -0.56
CA LEU A 53 -4.20 4.08 0.46
C LEU A 53 -4.67 4.31 1.90
N LEU A 54 -5.25 5.47 2.22
CA LEU A 54 -5.47 5.85 3.62
C LEU A 54 -6.81 5.38 4.19
N ASP A 55 -7.85 5.42 3.36
CA ASP A 55 -9.24 5.12 3.75
C ASP A 55 -9.70 3.78 3.16
N VAL A 56 -8.77 2.98 2.62
CA VAL A 56 -9.07 1.65 2.07
C VAL A 56 -9.58 0.76 3.20
N PRO A 57 -10.84 0.28 3.13
CA PRO A 57 -11.31 -0.75 4.04
C PRO A 57 -10.39 -1.96 3.88
N ALA A 58 -9.81 -2.46 4.97
CA ALA A 58 -8.81 -3.53 4.96
C ALA A 58 -9.30 -4.88 4.37
N ILE A 59 -10.49 -4.93 3.77
CA ILE A 59 -11.12 -6.12 3.22
C ILE A 59 -11.36 -5.88 1.72
N PRO A 60 -10.48 -6.37 0.83
CA PRO A 60 -10.82 -6.43 -0.58
C PRO A 60 -12.08 -7.31 -0.72
N MET A 61 -13.18 -6.73 -1.23
CA MET A 61 -14.38 -7.50 -1.55
C MET A 61 -14.05 -8.54 -2.62
N ILE A 62 -14.09 -9.81 -2.24
CA ILE A 62 -13.97 -10.93 -3.18
C ILE A 62 -15.37 -11.18 -3.78
N PRO A 63 -15.51 -11.25 -5.12
CA PRO A 63 -16.78 -11.59 -5.76
C PRO A 63 -17.39 -12.86 -5.19
N ALA A 64 -18.73 -12.94 -5.12
CA ALA A 64 -19.44 -14.10 -4.59
C ALA A 64 -19.03 -15.43 -5.26
N SER A 65 -18.65 -15.38 -6.54
CA SER A 65 -18.13 -16.52 -7.32
C SER A 65 -16.76 -17.06 -6.84
N ALA A 66 -16.08 -16.35 -5.95
CA ALA A 66 -14.80 -16.73 -5.36
C ALA A 66 -14.86 -16.89 -3.83
N HIS A 67 -16.07 -17.04 -3.26
CA HIS A 67 -16.24 -17.46 -1.86
C HIS A 67 -15.53 -18.81 -1.62
N GLY A 68 -14.62 -18.83 -0.64
CA GLY A 68 -13.75 -19.99 -0.35
C GLY A 68 -12.35 -19.93 -0.99
N MET A 69 -12.11 -19.01 -1.92
CA MET A 69 -10.78 -18.73 -2.52
C MET A 69 -10.14 -17.48 -1.88
N HIS A 70 -10.24 -17.38 -0.56
CA HIS A 70 -9.67 -16.25 0.18
C HIS A 70 -8.14 -16.34 0.24
N GLY A 71 -7.49 -15.19 0.23
CA GLY A 71 -6.03 -15.10 0.32
C GLY A 71 -5.28 -15.42 -0.97
N LEU A 72 -3.95 -15.39 -0.86
CA LEU A 72 -3.01 -15.49 -1.97
C LEU A 72 -3.17 -16.79 -2.78
N ARG A 73 -3.48 -17.90 -2.11
CA ARG A 73 -3.70 -19.23 -2.70
C ARG A 73 -4.92 -19.27 -3.63
N GLY A 74 -6.01 -18.61 -3.26
CA GLY A 74 -7.19 -18.49 -4.10
C GLY A 74 -6.90 -17.71 -5.38
N LYS A 75 -6.19 -16.58 -5.25
CA LYS A 75 -5.76 -15.78 -6.42
C LYS A 75 -4.85 -16.59 -7.35
N LEU A 76 -3.90 -17.36 -6.81
CA LEU A 76 -3.04 -18.25 -7.60
C LEU A 76 -3.87 -19.28 -8.38
N THR A 77 -4.80 -19.96 -7.70
CA THR A 77 -5.67 -20.98 -8.31
C THR A 77 -6.52 -20.39 -9.43
N LEU A 78 -7.05 -19.17 -9.26
CA LEU A 78 -7.81 -18.49 -10.32
C LEU A 78 -6.94 -18.20 -11.53
N LEU A 79 -5.74 -17.65 -11.33
CA LEU A 79 -4.82 -17.32 -12.41
C LEU A 79 -4.35 -18.56 -13.17
N GLN A 80 -4.14 -19.68 -12.48
CA GLN A 80 -3.82 -20.99 -13.05
C GLN A 80 -4.97 -21.52 -13.92
N ARG A 81 -6.21 -21.48 -13.40
CA ARG A 81 -7.42 -21.86 -14.15
C ARG A 81 -7.63 -21.01 -15.40
N LEU A 82 -7.29 -19.73 -15.34
CA LEU A 82 -7.37 -18.81 -16.48
C LEU A 82 -6.17 -18.92 -17.45
N GLY A 83 -5.21 -19.81 -17.19
CA GLY A 83 -3.99 -19.98 -18.00
C GLY A 83 -3.07 -18.77 -18.00
N LYS A 84 -3.20 -17.86 -17.02
CA LYS A 84 -2.40 -16.63 -16.90
C LYS A 84 -1.04 -16.88 -16.24
N VAL A 85 -0.93 -17.96 -15.45
CA VAL A 85 0.31 -18.40 -14.83
C VAL A 85 0.42 -19.93 -14.93
N PRO A 86 1.64 -20.51 -14.94
CA PRO A 86 1.81 -21.96 -14.97
C PRO A 86 1.15 -22.69 -13.80
N ASN A 87 0.55 -23.85 -14.11
CA ASN A 87 -0.04 -24.75 -13.11
C ASN A 87 1.03 -25.45 -12.24
N THR A 88 2.31 -25.29 -12.57
CA THR A 88 3.46 -25.84 -11.84
C THR A 88 3.90 -24.98 -10.66
N ILE A 89 3.37 -23.75 -10.52
CA ILE A 89 3.73 -22.87 -9.43
C ILE A 89 3.20 -23.43 -8.10
N ASN A 90 4.13 -23.65 -7.16
CA ASN A 90 3.83 -24.18 -5.84
C ASN A 90 3.27 -23.08 -4.91
N SER A 91 2.08 -23.33 -4.35
CA SER A 91 1.42 -22.43 -3.39
C SER A 91 2.30 -22.11 -2.18
N ASP A 92 3.05 -23.09 -1.66
CA ASP A 92 3.89 -22.92 -0.48
C ASP A 92 5.12 -22.02 -0.75
N GLN A 93 5.62 -22.02 -2.00
CA GLN A 93 6.69 -21.10 -2.39
C GLN A 93 6.16 -19.67 -2.48
N ILE A 94 4.95 -19.50 -3.02
CA ILE A 94 4.28 -18.21 -3.06
C ILE A 94 3.96 -17.73 -1.64
N GLU A 95 3.35 -18.56 -0.79
CA GLU A 95 3.04 -18.16 0.58
C GLU A 95 4.28 -17.75 1.36
N ARG A 96 5.41 -18.47 1.22
CA ARG A 96 6.69 -18.07 1.82
C ARG A 96 7.28 -16.80 1.23
N ALA A 97 7.14 -16.55 -0.07
CA ALA A 97 7.58 -15.31 -0.68
C ALA A 97 6.82 -14.10 -0.13
N PHE A 98 5.59 -14.30 0.36
CA PHE A 98 4.77 -13.26 0.97
C PHE A 98 4.71 -13.36 2.51
N SER A 99 5.40 -14.33 3.13
CA SER A 99 5.46 -14.51 4.59
C SER A 99 6.46 -13.54 5.21
N TYR A 100 6.19 -12.24 5.05
CA TYR A 100 6.97 -11.19 5.66
C TYR A 100 6.29 -10.71 6.94
N THR A 101 6.90 -11.00 8.10
CA THR A 101 6.35 -10.64 9.42
C THR A 101 6.67 -9.22 9.85
N GLY A 102 7.59 -8.52 9.18
CA GLY A 102 8.07 -7.24 9.68
C GLY A 102 7.01 -6.13 9.74
N LEU A 103 5.88 -6.24 9.03
CA LEU A 103 4.74 -5.33 9.26
C LEU A 103 4.08 -5.62 10.61
N HIS A 104 3.85 -6.89 10.93
CA HIS A 104 3.34 -7.31 12.23
C HIS A 104 4.28 -6.85 13.35
N ASP A 105 5.58 -7.12 13.21
CA ASP A 105 6.60 -6.74 14.20
C ASP A 105 6.65 -5.22 14.42
N VAL A 106 6.49 -4.44 13.35
CA VAL A 106 6.47 -2.97 13.41
C VAL A 106 5.23 -2.45 14.12
N LEU A 107 4.07 -3.05 13.86
CA LEU A 107 2.80 -2.61 14.43
C LEU A 107 2.63 -3.01 15.90
N THR A 108 3.26 -4.11 16.35
CA THR A 108 3.17 -4.59 17.74
C THR A 108 4.09 -3.84 18.71
N ASP A 109 5.14 -3.16 18.22
CA ASP A 109 6.03 -2.33 19.04
C ASP A 109 6.18 -0.89 18.50
N PRO A 110 5.10 -0.08 18.52
CA PRO A 110 5.09 1.25 17.92
C PRO A 110 6.08 2.22 18.56
N ALA A 111 6.47 2.00 19.83
CA ALA A 111 7.43 2.83 20.55
C ALA A 111 8.85 2.62 20.02
N LYS A 112 9.29 1.35 19.91
CA LYS A 112 10.60 0.99 19.34
C LYS A 112 10.78 1.54 17.92
N TYR A 113 9.74 1.47 17.11
CA TYR A 113 9.78 1.97 15.72
C TYR A 113 9.37 3.44 15.57
N ARG A 114 9.12 4.14 16.68
CA ARG A 114 8.77 5.57 16.73
C ARG A 114 7.61 5.93 15.81
N LEU A 115 6.58 5.08 15.71
CA LEU A 115 5.54 5.19 14.67
C LEU A 115 4.68 6.46 14.73
N ASN A 116 4.72 7.18 15.85
CA ASN A 116 4.00 8.44 16.07
C ASN A 116 4.94 9.64 16.24
N ASN A 117 6.22 9.50 15.84
CA ASN A 117 7.18 10.59 15.82
C ASN A 117 7.52 10.93 14.37
N PHE A 118 7.29 12.19 14.00
CA PHE A 118 7.28 12.67 12.63
C PHE A 118 8.32 13.78 12.48
N ASP A 119 9.34 13.51 11.66
CA ASP A 119 10.43 14.45 11.37
C ASP A 119 10.29 14.96 9.91
N TYR A 120 9.08 15.40 9.54
CA TYR A 120 8.73 15.84 8.18
C TYR A 120 8.68 17.37 8.00
N ASP A 121 8.84 18.14 9.09
CA ASP A 121 8.68 19.60 9.12
C ASP A 121 9.94 20.37 8.65
N ARG A 122 10.65 19.86 7.64
CA ARG A 122 11.79 20.55 7.02
C ARG A 122 11.42 21.15 5.67
#